data_AF-A0A377XB87-F1
#
_entry.id   AF-A0A377XB87-F1
#
_cell.length_a   1.000
_cell.length_b   1.000
_cell.length_c   1.000
_cell.angle_alpha   90.00
_cell.angle_beta   90.00
_cell.angle_gamma   90.00
#
_symmetry.space_group_name_H-M   'P 1'
#
loop_
_entity.id
_entity.type
_entity.pdbx_description
1 polymer ?
#
loop_
_entity_poly.entity_id
_entity_poly.type
_entity_poly.pdbx_seq_one_letter_code
_entity_poly.pdbx_strand_id
1 'polypeptide(L)'
;MNATNDGVSQIINDDRIAAVTVTGSVRAGKAIGAQAGAALKKCVLELGGSDPFIVLNDADLDEAVKAAVTGRYQNSGQVCAASKRLFSKPALPRPSPANLSTPWQR
;
A
#
# COMPACT_ATOMS: atom_id res chain seq x y z
N MET A 1 -10.33 3.82 -24.88
CA MET A 1 -11.52 2.96 -24.94
C MET A 1 -12.37 3.24 -23.71
N ASN A 2 -13.59 3.75 -23.89
CA ASN A 2 -14.52 3.96 -22.77
C ASN A 2 -15.51 2.79 -22.77
N ALA A 3 -15.17 1.71 -22.07
CA ALA A 3 -16.14 0.64 -21.82
C ALA A 3 -17.02 1.06 -20.63
N THR A 4 -18.34 0.94 -20.78
CA THR A 4 -19.28 1.11 -19.67
C THR A 4 -19.23 -0.11 -18.75
N ASN A 5 -19.77 0.00 -17.53
CA ASN A 5 -19.84 -1.14 -16.61
C ASN A 5 -20.65 -2.31 -17.22
N ASP A 6 -21.72 -2.01 -17.97
CA ASP A 6 -22.52 -3.03 -18.65
C ASP A 6 -21.73 -3.69 -19.78
N GLY A 7 -20.98 -2.90 -20.57
CA GLY A 7 -20.10 -3.42 -21.60
C GLY A 7 -18.99 -4.31 -21.04
N VAL A 8 -18.40 -3.93 -19.89
CA VAL A 8 -17.44 -4.79 -19.18
C VAL A 8 -18.09 -6.09 -18.73
N SER A 9 -19.32 -6.04 -18.22
CA SER A 9 -20.05 -7.24 -17.78
C SER A 9 -20.36 -8.18 -18.96
N GLN A 10 -20.72 -7.64 -20.13
CA GLN A 10 -20.87 -8.44 -21.35
C GLN A 10 -19.56 -9.11 -21.77
N ILE A 11 -18.45 -8.37 -21.75
CA ILE A 11 -17.13 -8.90 -22.09
C ILE A 11 -16.71 -10.02 -21.13
N ILE A 12 -16.95 -9.85 -19.82
CA ILE A 12 -16.63 -10.89 -18.83
C ILE A 12 -17.39 -12.19 -19.10
N ASN A 13 -18.62 -12.13 -19.64
CA ASN A 13 -19.42 -13.31 -19.93
C ASN A 13 -19.18 -13.89 -21.34
N ASP A 14 -18.42 -13.21 -22.20
CA ASP A 14 -18.14 -13.69 -23.55
C ASP A 14 -17.14 -14.86 -23.54
N ASP A 15 -17.48 -15.98 -24.18
CA ASP A 15 -16.67 -17.21 -24.18
C ASP A 15 -15.26 -17.04 -24.75
N ARG A 16 -15.01 -15.99 -25.54
CA ARG A 16 -13.66 -15.68 -26.05
C ARG A 16 -12.71 -15.16 -24.98
N ILE A 17 -13.24 -14.67 -23.84
CA ILE A 17 -12.43 -14.17 -22.73
C ILE A 17 -12.16 -15.31 -21.75
N ALA A 18 -10.90 -15.72 -21.63
CA ALA A 18 -10.52 -16.83 -20.75
C ALA A 18 -10.23 -16.42 -19.29
N ALA A 19 -9.84 -15.16 -19.05
CA ALA A 19 -9.43 -14.67 -17.74
C ALA A 19 -9.60 -13.16 -17.63
N VAL A 20 -9.58 -12.65 -16.40
CA VAL A 20 -9.70 -11.22 -16.10
C VAL A 20 -8.56 -10.78 -15.18
N THR A 21 -7.98 -9.63 -15.46
CA THR A 21 -7.06 -8.94 -14.54
C THR A 21 -7.59 -7.54 -14.25
N VAL A 22 -7.53 -7.12 -12.98
CA VAL A 22 -7.98 -5.80 -12.54
C VAL A 22 -6.92 -5.18 -11.66
N THR A 23 -6.56 -3.94 -11.98
CA THR A 23 -5.81 -3.06 -11.09
C THR A 23 -6.69 -1.88 -10.72
N GLY A 24 -6.94 -1.67 -9.42
CA GLY A 24 -7.82 -0.57 -9.00
C GLY A 24 -8.30 -0.64 -7.56
N SER A 25 -9.51 -0.11 -7.32
CA SER A 25 -10.09 -0.07 -5.98
C SER A 25 -10.60 -1.44 -5.51
N VAL A 26 -10.66 -1.64 -4.19
CA VAL A 26 -11.29 -2.84 -3.59
C VAL A 26 -12.74 -3.01 -4.05
N ARG A 27 -13.48 -1.91 -4.21
CA ARG A 27 -14.86 -1.94 -4.73
C ARG A 27 -14.92 -2.52 -6.14
N ALA A 28 -14.06 -2.05 -7.04
CA ALA A 28 -14.00 -2.53 -8.41
C ALA A 28 -13.57 -4.00 -8.48
N GLY A 29 -12.52 -4.37 -7.74
CA GLY A 29 -12.03 -5.75 -7.66
C GLY A 29 -13.09 -6.73 -7.18
N LYS A 30 -13.86 -6.37 -6.15
CA LYS A 30 -14.98 -7.20 -5.66
C LYS A 30 -16.07 -7.38 -6.72
N ALA A 31 -16.48 -6.31 -7.38
CA ALA A 31 -17.54 -6.35 -8.39
C ALA A 31 -17.14 -7.22 -9.60
N ILE A 32 -15.94 -7.00 -10.13
CA ILE A 32 -15.45 -7.74 -11.31
C ILE A 32 -15.10 -9.18 -10.94
N GLY A 33 -14.46 -9.40 -9.79
CA GLY A 33 -14.09 -10.75 -9.31
C GLY A 33 -15.31 -11.65 -9.10
N ALA A 34 -16.43 -11.10 -8.62
CA ALA A 34 -17.68 -11.85 -8.49
C ALA A 34 -18.24 -12.28 -9.85
N GLN A 35 -18.24 -11.39 -10.86
CA GLN A 35 -18.72 -11.72 -12.20
C GLN A 35 -17.82 -12.74 -12.90
N ALA A 36 -16.50 -12.55 -12.81
CA ALA A 36 -15.54 -13.48 -13.42
C ALA A 36 -15.59 -14.86 -12.74
N GLY A 37 -15.77 -14.91 -11.42
CA GLY A 37 -16.02 -16.17 -10.69
C GLY A 37 -17.30 -16.87 -11.15
N ALA A 38 -18.40 -16.14 -11.34
CA ALA A 38 -19.65 -16.69 -11.86
C ALA A 38 -19.51 -17.24 -13.29
N ALA A 39 -18.67 -16.61 -14.12
CA ALA A 39 -18.35 -17.07 -15.48
C ALA A 39 -17.23 -18.13 -15.53
N LEU A 40 -16.76 -18.64 -14.37
CA LEU A 40 -15.67 -19.62 -14.24
C LEU A 40 -14.34 -19.16 -14.86
N LYS A 41 -14.02 -17.88 -14.75
CA LYS A 41 -12.79 -17.26 -15.31
C LYS A 41 -11.79 -16.92 -14.21
N LYS A 42 -10.53 -17.30 -14.45
CA LYS A 42 -9.43 -16.99 -13.54
C LYS A 42 -9.27 -15.47 -13.37
N CYS A 43 -8.98 -15.03 -12.15
CA CYS A 43 -8.71 -13.64 -11.83
C CYS A 43 -7.32 -13.40 -11.25
N VAL A 44 -6.77 -12.22 -11.55
CA VAL A 44 -5.72 -11.55 -10.76
C VAL A 44 -6.24 -10.17 -10.36
N LEU A 45 -6.21 -9.84 -9.07
CA LEU A 45 -6.82 -8.63 -8.52
C LEU A 45 -5.77 -7.81 -7.75
N GLU A 46 -5.20 -6.80 -8.40
CA GLU A 46 -4.20 -5.89 -7.86
C GLU A 46 -4.89 -4.64 -7.28
N LEU A 47 -5.19 -4.67 -5.98
CA LEU A 47 -6.11 -3.71 -5.36
C LEU A 47 -5.39 -2.64 -4.52
N GLY A 48 -6.16 -1.81 -3.82
CA GLY A 48 -5.61 -0.80 -2.92
C GLY A 48 -4.90 -1.39 -1.71
N GLY A 49 -3.76 -0.82 -1.34
CA GLY A 49 -2.98 -1.18 -0.16
C GLY A 49 -2.96 -0.07 0.91
N SER A 50 -2.63 -0.45 2.13
CA SER A 50 -2.40 0.46 3.26
C SER A 50 -1.09 0.07 3.94
N ASP A 51 0.01 0.21 3.21
CA ASP A 51 1.26 -0.43 3.57
C ASP A 51 1.86 0.21 4.83
N PRO A 52 2.34 -0.62 5.78
CA PRO A 52 3.04 -0.13 6.95
C PRO A 52 4.46 0.29 6.58
N PHE A 53 4.91 1.43 7.11
CA PHE A 53 6.30 1.85 7.08
C PHE A 53 6.82 1.88 8.51
N ILE A 54 7.69 0.94 8.86
CA ILE A 54 8.14 0.71 10.24
C ILE A 54 9.58 1.20 10.39
N VAL A 55 9.80 2.13 11.31
CA VAL A 55 11.14 2.63 11.66
C VAL A 55 11.56 2.02 13.00
N LEU A 56 12.62 1.22 12.97
CA LEU A 56 13.21 0.57 14.15
C LEU A 56 14.20 1.52 14.86
N ASN A 57 14.59 1.17 16.09
CA ASN A 57 15.43 2.01 16.94
C ASN A 57 16.84 2.24 16.40
N ASP A 58 17.34 1.30 15.61
CA ASP A 58 18.65 1.26 14.98
C ASP A 58 18.61 1.67 13.51
N ALA A 59 17.44 2.12 13.02
CA ALA A 59 17.32 2.63 11.67
C ALA A 59 18.08 3.96 11.52
N ASP A 60 18.76 4.12 10.39
CA ASP A 60 19.23 5.44 9.96
C ASP A 60 18.01 6.35 9.75
N LEU A 61 17.91 7.38 10.60
CA LEU A 61 16.73 8.23 10.64
C LEU A 61 16.64 9.14 9.41
N ASP A 62 17.77 9.61 8.88
CA ASP A 62 17.76 10.50 7.71
C ASP A 62 17.32 9.74 6.47
N GLU A 63 17.83 8.52 6.28
CA GLU A 63 17.40 7.64 5.19
C GLU A 63 15.94 7.18 5.37
N ALA A 64 15.53 6.85 6.59
CA ALA A 64 14.14 6.49 6.89
C ALA A 64 13.17 7.62 6.56
N VAL A 65 13.51 8.87 6.90
CA VAL A 65 12.68 10.05 6.60
C VAL A 65 12.61 10.29 5.09
N LYS A 66 13.74 10.25 4.37
CA LYS A 66 13.76 10.40 2.91
C LYS A 66 12.90 9.34 2.21
N ALA A 67 13.03 8.08 2.62
CA ALA A 67 12.25 6.97 2.11
C ALA A 67 10.76 7.11 2.45
N ALA A 68 10.42 7.53 3.67
CA ALA A 68 9.03 7.75 4.09
C ALA A 68 8.35 8.87 3.27
N VAL A 69 9.03 9.99 3.07
CA VAL A 69 8.52 11.13 2.28
C VAL A 69 8.31 10.70 0.82
N THR A 70 9.33 10.08 0.22
CA THR A 70 9.25 9.61 -1.17
C THR A 70 8.12 8.59 -1.33
N GLY A 71 8.09 7.56 -0.47
CA GLY A 71 7.10 6.50 -0.53
C GLY A 71 5.68 6.96 -0.23
N ARG A 72 5.49 8.05 0.54
CA ARG A 72 4.15 8.59 0.84
C ARG A 72 3.63 9.54 -0.22
N TYR A 73 4.49 10.37 -0.80
CA TYR A 73 4.07 11.51 -1.63
C TYR A 73 4.33 11.33 -3.12
N GLN A 74 5.01 10.26 -3.54
CA GLN A 74 5.11 9.90 -4.96
C GLN A 74 3.71 9.83 -5.60
N ASN A 75 3.58 10.39 -6.81
CA ASN A 75 2.30 10.49 -7.54
C ASN A 75 1.19 11.16 -6.71
N SER A 76 1.55 12.16 -5.90
CA SER A 76 0.65 12.81 -4.93
C SER A 76 -0.02 11.81 -3.97
N GLY A 77 0.67 10.72 -3.65
CA GLY A 77 0.20 9.63 -2.77
C GLY A 77 -0.78 8.65 -3.42
N GLN A 78 -1.06 8.78 -4.73
CA GLN A 78 -1.98 7.90 -5.47
C GLN A 78 -1.27 6.62 -5.95
N VAL A 79 -0.71 5.86 -4.99
CA VAL A 79 -0.01 4.59 -5.26
C VAL A 79 -0.55 3.51 -4.32
N CYS A 80 -0.93 2.35 -4.87
CA CYS A 80 -1.46 1.22 -4.11
C CYS A 80 -0.51 0.76 -3.01
N ALA A 81 0.80 0.72 -3.30
CA ALA A 81 1.87 0.33 -2.39
C ALA A 81 2.60 1.51 -1.70
N ALA A 82 2.01 2.71 -1.67
CA ALA A 82 2.59 3.84 -0.92
C ALA A 82 2.70 3.54 0.58
N SER A 83 3.71 4.15 1.22
CA SER A 83 3.94 4.19 2.68
C SER A 83 2.80 4.93 3.38
N LYS A 84 1.73 4.23 3.77
CA LYS A 84 0.49 4.88 4.22
C LYS A 84 0.36 4.95 5.73
N ARG A 85 0.96 4.03 6.47
CA ARG A 85 0.91 3.98 7.94
C ARG A 85 2.31 3.98 8.50
N LEU A 86 2.75 5.12 9.03
CA LEU A 86 4.07 5.25 9.64
C LEU A 86 4.00 4.78 11.09
N PHE A 87 4.87 3.84 11.45
CA PHE A 87 5.06 3.36 12.81
C PHE A 87 6.50 3.61 13.23
N SER A 88 6.67 4.24 14.37
CA SER A 88 7.95 4.33 15.07
C SER A 88 7.76 3.86 16.50
N LYS A 89 8.83 3.36 17.11
CA LYS A 89 8.79 3.07 18.55
C LYS A 89 8.59 4.39 19.31
N PRO A 90 7.88 4.38 20.47
CA PRO A 90 7.86 5.52 21.36
C PRO A 90 9.27 6.03 21.61
N ALA A 91 9.45 7.35 21.53
CA ALA A 91 10.71 7.98 21.90
C ALA A 91 11.04 7.55 23.34
N LEU A 92 12.24 6.98 23.55
CA LEU A 92 12.75 6.81 24.90
C LEU A 92 12.77 8.22 25.54
N PRO A 93 12.29 8.38 26.78
CA PRO A 93 12.37 9.66 27.46
C PRO A 93 13.83 10.13 27.42
N ARG A 94 14.04 11.38 26.97
CA ARG A 94 15.38 11.98 27.03
C ARG A 94 15.87 11.83 28.47
N PRO A 95 17.10 11.32 28.70
CA PRO A 95 17.62 11.25 30.05
C PRO A 95 17.57 12.65 30.67
N SER A 96 17.04 12.74 31.89
CA SER A 96 17.05 13.97 32.67
C SER A 96 18.48 14.50 32.73
N PRO A 97 18.71 15.82 32.58
CA PRO A 97 20.03 16.43 32.75
C PRO A 97 20.67 16.08 34.11
N ALA A 98 19.85 15.73 35.11
CA ALA A 98 20.31 15.34 36.45
C ALA A 98 21.03 13.97 36.51
N ASN A 99 21.01 13.18 35.42
CA ASN A 99 21.61 11.84 35.37
C ASN A 99 22.83 11.75 34.42
N LEU A 100 23.39 12.88 33.99
CA LEU A 100 24.55 12.96 33.08
C LEU A 100 25.91 12.83 33.80
N SER A 101 26.03 11.92 34.77
CA SER A 101 27.31 11.62 35.43
C SER A 101 28.06 10.40 34.88
N THR A 102 27.61 9.80 33.77
CA THR A 102 28.29 8.62 33.19
C THR A 102 29.38 8.97 32.16
N PRO A 103 30.45 8.14 32.05
CA PRO A 103 31.75 8.52 31.47
C PRO A 103 31.83 8.58 29.94
N TRP A 104 30.72 8.37 29.23
CA TRP A 104 30.68 8.19 27.78
C TRP A 104 30.48 9.50 27.00
N GLN A 105 31.23 10.53 27.38
CA GLN A 105 31.43 11.77 26.61
C GLN A 105 32.92 11.95 26.26
N ARG A 106 33.48 10.98 25.53
CA ARG A 106 34.69 11.14 24.72
C ARG A 106 34.48 10.46 23.39
#